data_AF-A0A0L8VC41-F1
#
_entry.id   AF-A0A0L8VC41-F1
#
_cell.length_a   1.000
_cell.length_b   1.000
_cell.length_c   1.000
_cell.angle_alpha   90.00
_cell.angle_beta   90.00
_cell.angle_gamma   90.00
#
_symmetry.space_group_name_H-M   'P 1'
#
loop_
_entity.id
_entity.type
_entity.pdbx_description
1 polymer ?
#
loop_
_entity_poly.entity_id
_entity_poly.type
_entity_poly.pdbx_seq_one_letter_code
_entity_poly.pdbx_strand_id
1 'polypeptide(L)'
;MSPSKRYHALTIDEQTCIGCTHCMKVCPTEAIRVVGGLAEIREDRCVDCGHCMRACPVKAIYVEQDDLKKIQTFKYRVVLFPAVMIGQFPEKYTEDQIYAALLKIGFTHVFEVEQPIGILKNSIKEYCRKSTTHRPHISTFCPAIVRLIQIRYPSLTENLIRRKAPHDLGAHFAISELKKQGAKEEEIGLFYVTPCNAKISSVKSPVGEKESIVDGIINMNALYNKVMKAIDTKEAPDTSSQRQNLTRDGILWSLTRGEARHFGERSMAIDGIHNVIRFLERLENEEVPNLDFLELRACDQSCAGGIMMTGNRFLTVERLERRARRYAPAWKLQNTQAVKESKELKQKLIADQIIPKPAFCLDPDRERALEKMNRAQRIICFLPGIDCGACGAPNCQALAEDMVSGTAKMSDCVFLQQMWENEGKISTSKAFRNVEKKWGEQRFQADCNKRGKRNEGF
;
A
#
# COMPACT_ATOMS: atom_id res chain seq x y z
N MET A 1 13.81 -18.72 -17.45
CA MET A 1 13.81 -17.25 -17.26
C MET A 1 13.66 -16.99 -15.77
N SER A 2 14.67 -16.40 -15.10
CA SER A 2 14.51 -16.08 -13.68
C SER A 2 13.35 -15.09 -13.54
N PRO A 3 12.37 -15.33 -12.65
CA PRO A 3 11.31 -14.35 -12.43
C PRO A 3 11.97 -13.05 -12.02
N SER A 4 11.73 -11.96 -12.76
CA SER A 4 12.29 -10.64 -12.46
C SER A 4 12.06 -10.33 -10.99
N LYS A 5 13.14 -10.21 -10.21
CA LYS A 5 13.08 -10.02 -8.76
C LYS A 5 12.21 -8.78 -8.50
N ARG A 6 11.05 -8.99 -7.88
CA ARG A 6 10.06 -7.94 -7.62
C ARG A 6 10.67 -6.93 -6.65
N TYR A 7 10.53 -5.64 -6.92
CA TYR A 7 10.94 -4.62 -5.94
C TYR A 7 10.01 -4.65 -4.72
N HIS A 8 10.60 -4.84 -3.55
CA HIS A 8 9.93 -4.78 -2.25
C HIS A 8 10.31 -3.48 -1.55
N ALA A 9 9.34 -2.70 -1.04
CA ALA A 9 9.64 -1.37 -0.47
C ALA A 9 9.96 -1.41 1.02
N LEU A 10 9.49 -2.43 1.74
CA LEU A 10 9.70 -2.55 3.19
C LEU A 10 11.04 -3.23 3.47
N THR A 11 11.85 -2.60 4.30
CA THR A 11 13.14 -3.12 4.79
C THR A 11 13.08 -3.26 6.30
N ILE A 12 13.75 -4.28 6.85
CA ILE A 12 13.89 -4.50 8.28
C ILE A 12 15.33 -4.21 8.69
N ASP A 13 15.52 -3.28 9.62
CA ASP A 13 16.81 -3.06 10.27
C ASP A 13 17.00 -4.11 11.37
N GLU A 14 17.90 -5.06 11.12
CA GLU A 14 18.25 -6.14 12.05
C GLU A 14 18.83 -5.62 13.37
N GLN A 15 19.50 -4.47 13.38
CA GLN A 15 20.13 -3.90 14.59
C GLN A 15 19.10 -3.25 15.52
N THR A 16 17.98 -2.79 14.96
CA THR A 16 16.88 -2.17 15.70
C THR A 16 15.79 -3.17 16.03
N CYS A 17 15.61 -4.21 15.21
CA CYS A 17 14.59 -5.23 15.40
C CYS A 17 14.81 -6.01 16.71
N ILE A 18 13.72 -6.27 17.42
CA ILE A 18 13.72 -6.95 18.73
C ILE A 18 12.90 -8.24 18.74
N GLY A 19 12.43 -8.73 17.58
CA GLY A 19 11.65 -9.97 17.49
C GLY A 19 10.40 -10.03 18.38
N CYS A 20 9.65 -8.93 18.51
CA CYS A 20 8.50 -8.83 19.44
C CYS A 20 7.16 -9.36 18.88
N THR A 21 7.12 -9.86 17.63
CA THR A 21 5.94 -10.42 16.92
C THR A 21 4.82 -9.46 16.52
N HIS A 22 4.78 -8.19 16.94
CA HIS A 22 3.69 -7.27 16.56
C HIS A 22 3.49 -7.20 15.04
N CYS A 23 4.59 -7.07 14.27
CA CYS A 23 4.55 -7.07 12.81
C CYS A 23 4.01 -8.37 12.21
N MET A 24 4.28 -9.51 12.86
CA MET A 24 3.80 -10.83 12.44
C MET A 24 2.30 -10.97 12.63
N LYS A 25 1.79 -10.56 13.79
CA LYS A 25 0.36 -10.67 14.12
C LYS A 25 -0.54 -9.78 13.27
N VAL A 26 -0.05 -8.61 12.84
CA VAL A 26 -0.84 -7.67 12.03
C VAL A 26 -0.75 -7.91 10.53
N CYS A 27 0.06 -8.85 10.06
CA CYS A 27 0.30 -9.06 8.64
C CYS A 27 -0.89 -9.78 7.99
N PRO A 28 -1.63 -9.13 7.06
CA PRO A 28 -2.88 -9.68 6.50
C PRO A 28 -2.66 -10.86 5.55
N THR A 29 -1.43 -11.07 5.10
CA THR A 29 -1.05 -12.14 4.17
C THR A 29 -0.05 -13.10 4.80
N GLU A 30 0.14 -13.03 6.13
CA GLU A 30 1.00 -13.94 6.88
C GLU A 30 2.43 -13.98 6.31
N ALA A 31 2.90 -12.85 5.79
CA ALA A 31 4.18 -12.73 5.10
C ALA A 31 5.36 -12.55 6.07
N ILE A 32 5.13 -12.48 7.38
CA ILE A 32 6.21 -12.29 8.36
C ILE A 32 6.46 -13.60 9.12
N ARG A 33 7.75 -13.90 9.34
CA ARG A 33 8.21 -14.90 10.30
C ARG A 33 9.13 -14.26 11.32
N VAL A 34 9.30 -14.91 12.47
CA VAL A 34 10.40 -14.61 13.40
C VAL A 34 11.38 -15.77 13.38
N VAL A 35 12.63 -15.49 13.04
CA VAL A 35 13.72 -16.46 12.92
C VAL A 35 14.97 -15.84 13.55
N GLY A 36 15.67 -16.58 14.43
CA GLY A 36 16.86 -16.08 15.10
C GLY A 36 16.64 -14.80 15.93
N GLY A 37 15.42 -14.59 16.45
CA GLY A 37 15.07 -13.36 17.18
C GLY A 37 14.78 -12.15 16.31
N LEU A 38 14.77 -12.28 14.97
CA LEU A 38 14.52 -11.20 14.02
C LEU A 38 13.28 -11.49 13.17
N ALA A 39 12.61 -10.42 12.76
CA ALA A 39 11.50 -10.53 11.81
C ALA A 39 12.05 -10.64 10.38
N GLU A 40 11.47 -11.54 9.59
CA GLU A 40 11.80 -11.76 8.18
C GLU A 40 10.53 -11.62 7.33
N ILE A 41 10.65 -11.00 6.15
CA ILE A 41 9.55 -10.83 5.20
C ILE A 41 9.66 -11.87 4.07
N ARG A 42 8.62 -12.69 3.94
CA ARG A 42 8.35 -13.52 2.77
C ARG A 42 7.88 -12.65 1.60
N GLU A 43 8.81 -12.32 0.71
CA GLU A 43 8.57 -11.44 -0.46
C GLU A 43 7.46 -11.95 -1.39
N ASP A 44 7.29 -13.27 -1.51
CA ASP A 44 6.26 -13.93 -2.30
C ASP A 44 4.84 -13.57 -1.81
N ARG A 45 4.65 -13.47 -0.49
CA ARG A 45 3.34 -13.19 0.14
C ARG A 45 3.12 -11.71 0.45
N CYS A 46 4.16 -10.88 0.46
CA CYS A 46 4.01 -9.50 0.89
C CYS A 46 3.34 -8.63 -0.19
N VAL A 47 2.35 -7.84 0.23
CA VAL A 47 1.61 -6.91 -0.64
C VAL A 47 2.06 -5.45 -0.46
N ASP A 48 3.11 -5.22 0.32
CA ASP A 48 3.61 -3.88 0.66
C ASP A 48 2.52 -2.98 1.30
N CYS A 49 1.61 -3.54 2.11
CA CYS A 49 0.57 -2.74 2.78
C CYS A 49 1.10 -1.87 3.93
N GLY A 50 2.25 -2.24 4.51
CA GLY A 50 2.94 -1.49 5.58
C GLY A 50 2.28 -1.56 6.97
N HIS A 51 1.30 -2.44 7.18
CA HIS A 51 0.73 -2.67 8.53
C HIS A 51 1.80 -3.09 9.55
N CYS A 52 2.76 -3.92 9.13
CA CYS A 52 3.91 -4.30 9.95
C CYS A 52 4.77 -3.09 10.37
N MET A 53 5.00 -2.14 9.45
CA MET A 53 5.72 -0.90 9.74
C MET A 53 5.01 -0.06 10.79
N ARG A 54 3.69 0.11 10.67
CA ARG A 54 2.89 0.85 11.65
C ARG A 54 2.90 0.18 13.04
N ALA A 55 2.88 -1.15 13.09
CA ALA A 55 2.84 -1.89 14.35
C ALA A 55 4.21 -2.06 15.02
N CYS A 56 5.31 -1.67 14.38
CA CYS A 56 6.64 -1.88 14.93
C CYS A 56 6.93 -0.87 16.07
N PRO A 57 7.05 -1.31 17.33
CA PRO A 57 7.21 -0.40 18.47
C PRO A 57 8.57 0.33 18.50
N VAL A 58 9.56 -0.27 17.84
CA VAL A 58 10.95 0.23 17.78
C VAL A 58 11.29 0.82 16.42
N LYS A 59 10.33 0.92 15.49
CA LYS A 59 10.51 1.46 14.14
C LYS A 59 11.64 0.77 13.33
N ALA A 60 11.84 -0.53 13.55
CA ALA A 60 12.81 -1.33 12.81
C ALA A 60 12.41 -1.57 11.36
N ILE A 61 11.13 -1.41 11.00
CA ILE A 61 10.66 -1.57 9.63
C ILE A 61 10.51 -0.19 9.00
N TYR A 62 11.14 0.04 7.85
CA TYR A 62 11.17 1.33 7.18
C TYR A 62 11.11 1.18 5.66
N VAL A 63 11.03 2.31 4.97
CA VAL A 63 11.05 2.39 3.51
C VAL A 63 12.06 3.45 3.07
N GLU A 64 12.92 3.08 2.15
CA GLU A 64 13.86 3.99 1.52
C GLU A 64 13.13 4.91 0.53
N GLN A 65 13.42 6.21 0.63
CA GLN A 65 12.97 7.23 -0.32
C GLN A 65 14.14 7.77 -1.12
N ASP A 66 13.87 8.36 -2.27
CA ASP A 66 14.90 9.01 -3.07
C ASP A 66 15.44 10.27 -2.36
N ASP A 67 16.72 10.58 -2.57
CA ASP A 67 17.30 11.82 -2.05
C ASP A 67 16.64 13.02 -2.74
N LEU A 68 16.06 13.92 -1.95
CA LEU A 68 15.43 15.14 -2.43
C LEU A 68 16.41 16.03 -3.22
N LYS A 69 17.72 15.92 -3.00
CA LYS A 69 18.73 16.63 -3.80
C LYS A 69 18.64 16.30 -5.30
N LYS A 70 18.11 15.14 -5.67
CA LYS A 70 17.88 14.74 -7.07
C LYS A 70 17.02 15.74 -7.83
N ILE A 71 16.14 16.50 -7.17
CA ILE A 71 15.33 17.52 -7.86
C ILE A 71 16.21 18.57 -8.56
N GLN A 72 17.42 18.83 -8.06
CA GLN A 72 18.29 19.87 -8.61
C GLN A 72 18.92 19.51 -9.97
N THR A 73 18.79 18.25 -10.42
CA THR A 73 19.27 17.84 -11.75
C THR A 73 18.30 18.25 -12.87
N PHE A 74 17.11 18.75 -12.52
CA PHE A 74 16.07 19.12 -13.47
C PHE A 74 15.81 20.62 -13.45
N LYS A 75 15.50 21.18 -14.61
CA LYS A 75 15.09 22.58 -14.76
C LYS A 75 13.66 22.79 -14.27
N TYR A 76 12.74 21.93 -14.71
CA TYR A 76 11.37 21.91 -14.22
C TYR A 76 11.25 20.85 -13.11
N ARG A 77 11.23 21.30 -11.87
CA ARG A 77 11.23 20.47 -10.65
C ARG A 77 9.80 20.35 -10.16
N VAL A 78 9.11 19.33 -10.62
CA VAL A 78 7.67 19.17 -10.42
C VAL A 78 7.40 18.28 -9.22
N VAL A 79 6.65 18.78 -8.24
CA VAL A 79 6.10 17.94 -7.18
C VAL A 79 4.66 17.54 -7.52
N LEU A 80 4.42 16.24 -7.45
CA LEU A 80 3.10 15.62 -7.61
C LEU A 80 2.67 15.08 -6.25
N PHE A 81 1.51 15.48 -5.72
CA PHE A 81 0.99 14.91 -4.46
C PHE A 81 -0.52 14.72 -4.51
N PRO A 82 -1.10 13.76 -3.76
CA PRO A 82 -2.55 13.62 -3.66
C PRO A 82 -3.15 14.60 -2.65
N ALA A 83 -4.42 14.96 -2.82
CA ALA A 83 -5.13 15.94 -2.01
C ALA A 83 -5.07 15.66 -0.49
N VAL A 84 -4.95 14.39 -0.09
CA VAL A 84 -4.73 13.99 1.32
C VAL A 84 -3.50 14.63 1.95
N MET A 85 -2.52 15.08 1.16
CA MET A 85 -1.41 15.89 1.64
C MET A 85 -1.91 17.17 2.32
N ILE A 86 -2.79 17.93 1.66
CA ILE A 86 -3.36 19.19 2.16
C ILE A 86 -4.23 18.94 3.40
N GLY A 87 -5.00 17.84 3.41
CA GLY A 87 -5.89 17.50 4.53
C GLY A 87 -5.16 17.32 5.88
N GLN A 88 -3.85 17.03 5.87
CA GLN A 88 -3.07 16.87 7.10
C GLN A 88 -2.76 18.18 7.81
N PHE A 89 -2.77 19.31 7.09
CA PHE A 89 -2.39 20.60 7.67
C PHE A 89 -3.53 21.18 8.52
N PRO A 90 -3.23 21.77 9.69
CA PRO A 90 -4.21 22.53 10.46
C PRO A 90 -4.81 23.69 9.67
N GLU A 91 -6.08 24.03 9.93
CA GLU A 91 -6.85 25.07 9.20
C GLU A 91 -6.25 26.47 9.30
N LYS A 92 -5.39 26.73 10.29
CA LYS A 92 -4.68 28.00 10.40
C LYS A 92 -3.73 28.27 9.22
N TYR A 93 -3.40 27.25 8.44
CA TYR A 93 -2.56 27.38 7.25
C TYR A 93 -3.42 27.38 5.99
N THR A 94 -3.24 28.39 5.15
CA THR A 94 -3.92 28.47 3.86
C THR A 94 -3.27 27.54 2.84
N GLU A 95 -4.00 27.21 1.77
CA GLU A 95 -3.45 26.42 0.66
C GLU A 95 -2.28 27.15 -0.01
N ASP A 96 -2.37 28.47 -0.14
CA ASP A 96 -1.29 29.31 -0.69
C ASP A 96 -0.02 29.27 0.15
N GLN A 97 -0.14 29.27 1.48
CA GLN A 97 1.02 29.10 2.37
C GLN A 97 1.70 27.74 2.18
N ILE A 98 0.92 26.66 2.03
CA ILE A 98 1.44 25.31 1.81
C ILE A 98 2.13 25.21 0.45
N TYR A 99 1.53 25.75 -0.61
CA TYR A 99 2.11 25.76 -1.96
C TYR A 99 3.38 26.61 -2.01
N ALA A 100 3.37 27.80 -1.42
CA ALA A 100 4.56 28.65 -1.32
C ALA A 100 5.71 27.96 -0.57
N ALA A 101 5.41 27.20 0.48
CA ALA A 101 6.41 26.41 1.20
C ALA A 101 7.05 25.32 0.33
N LEU A 102 6.28 24.66 -0.54
CA LEU A 102 6.82 23.68 -1.50
C LEU A 102 7.76 24.32 -2.52
N LEU A 103 7.40 25.52 -3.01
CA LEU A 103 8.29 26.30 -3.88
C LEU A 103 9.59 26.68 -3.16
N LYS A 104 9.50 27.12 -1.90
CA LYS A 104 10.65 27.46 -1.05
C LYS A 104 11.57 26.26 -0.77
N ILE A 105 11.02 25.05 -0.71
CA ILE A 105 11.80 23.80 -0.55
C ILE A 105 12.66 23.51 -1.80
N GLY A 106 12.29 24.07 -2.96
CA GLY A 106 13.06 23.97 -4.19
C GLY A 106 12.29 23.37 -5.38
N PHE A 107 10.98 23.14 -5.27
CA PHE A 107 10.18 22.81 -6.44
C PHE A 107 9.89 24.06 -7.27
N THR A 108 9.73 23.91 -8.59
CA THR A 108 9.30 25.03 -9.46
C THR A 108 7.82 24.95 -9.79
N HIS A 109 7.23 23.75 -9.77
CA HIS A 109 5.83 23.55 -10.10
C HIS A 109 5.18 22.57 -9.14
N VAL A 110 3.94 22.85 -8.77
CA VAL A 110 3.19 22.10 -7.76
C VAL A 110 1.88 21.61 -8.37
N PHE A 111 1.68 20.29 -8.40
CA PHE A 111 0.47 19.69 -8.92
C PHE A 111 -0.14 18.69 -7.93
N GLU A 112 -1.44 18.87 -7.68
CA GLU A 112 -2.24 17.81 -7.08
C GLU A 112 -2.57 16.77 -8.15
N VAL A 113 -2.32 15.48 -7.87
CA VAL A 113 -2.47 14.42 -8.88
C VAL A 113 -3.93 14.15 -9.28
N GLU A 114 -4.87 14.62 -8.46
CA GLU A 114 -6.30 14.56 -8.79
C GLU A 114 -6.74 15.67 -9.76
N GLN A 115 -5.83 16.51 -10.24
CA GLN A 115 -6.07 17.40 -11.38
C GLN A 115 -5.74 16.66 -12.70
N PRO A 116 -6.64 16.56 -13.70
CA PRO A 116 -8.10 16.75 -13.76
C PRO A 116 -8.88 15.41 -13.67
N ILE A 117 -9.29 14.98 -12.47
CA ILE A 117 -9.87 13.64 -12.22
C ILE A 117 -11.05 13.26 -13.12
N GLY A 118 -11.77 14.25 -13.66
CA GLY A 118 -12.87 14.03 -14.60
C GLY A 118 -12.47 13.18 -15.80
N ILE A 119 -11.22 13.29 -16.27
CA ILE A 119 -10.69 12.49 -17.38
C ILE A 119 -10.59 11.02 -16.99
N LEU A 120 -9.96 10.71 -15.84
CA LEU A 120 -9.86 9.34 -15.33
C LEU A 120 -11.24 8.75 -15.03
N LYS A 121 -12.12 9.52 -14.38
CA LYS A 121 -13.51 9.13 -14.13
C LYS A 121 -14.23 8.73 -15.43
N ASN A 122 -14.11 9.54 -16.49
CA ASN A 122 -14.72 9.21 -17.77
C ASN A 122 -14.07 7.99 -18.43
N SER A 123 -12.74 7.85 -18.32
CA SER A 123 -12.01 6.69 -18.84
C SER A 123 -12.44 5.38 -18.18
N ILE A 124 -12.66 5.39 -16.87
CA ILE A 124 -13.18 4.24 -16.11
C ILE A 124 -14.65 3.96 -16.49
N LYS A 125 -15.50 4.99 -16.62
CA LYS A 125 -16.89 4.81 -17.09
C LYS A 125 -16.96 4.16 -18.47
N GLU A 126 -16.11 4.59 -19.39
CA GLU A 126 -16.01 3.99 -20.73
C GLU A 126 -15.55 2.53 -20.66
N TYR A 127 -14.57 2.22 -19.81
CA TYR A 127 -14.15 0.84 -19.56
C TYR A 127 -15.29 -0.01 -19.02
N CYS A 128 -15.96 0.41 -17.94
CA CYS A 128 -17.05 -0.36 -17.32
C CYS A 128 -18.26 -0.59 -18.25
N ARG A 129 -18.48 0.28 -19.23
CA ARG A 129 -19.54 0.13 -20.25
C ARG A 129 -19.17 -0.82 -21.38
N LYS A 130 -17.90 -0.79 -21.83
CA LYS A 130 -17.43 -1.56 -22.99
C LYS A 130 -16.85 -2.92 -22.62
N SER A 131 -16.38 -3.07 -21.38
CA SER A 131 -15.70 -4.28 -20.96
C SER A 131 -16.65 -5.46 -20.94
N THR A 132 -16.21 -6.57 -21.52
CA THR A 132 -16.85 -7.89 -21.42
C THR A 132 -16.35 -8.68 -20.21
N THR A 133 -15.48 -8.10 -19.38
CA THR A 133 -14.96 -8.74 -18.16
C THR A 133 -16.07 -8.95 -17.13
N HIS A 134 -15.89 -9.97 -16.29
CA HIS A 134 -16.81 -10.31 -15.21
C HIS A 134 -17.01 -9.13 -14.25
N ARG A 135 -18.25 -8.95 -13.82
CA ARG A 135 -18.62 -7.99 -12.75
C ARG A 135 -18.46 -8.67 -11.37
N PRO A 136 -18.20 -7.89 -10.30
CA PRO A 136 -18.02 -6.43 -10.27
C PRO A 136 -16.70 -5.98 -10.90
N HIS A 137 -16.66 -4.76 -11.45
CA HIS A 137 -15.40 -4.11 -11.82
C HIS A 137 -14.68 -3.61 -10.57
N ILE A 138 -13.46 -4.04 -10.33
CA ILE A 138 -12.68 -3.71 -9.13
C ILE A 138 -11.66 -2.62 -9.45
N SER A 139 -11.65 -1.55 -8.65
CA SER A 139 -10.67 -0.46 -8.80
C SER A 139 -9.24 -0.93 -8.56
N THR A 140 -8.31 -0.46 -9.40
CA THR A 140 -6.86 -0.68 -9.30
C THR A 140 -6.12 0.42 -8.54
N PHE A 141 -6.81 1.44 -8.02
CA PHE A 141 -6.13 2.59 -7.41
C PHE A 141 -5.33 2.22 -6.15
N CYS A 142 -5.76 1.21 -5.37
CA CYS A 142 -4.94 0.73 -4.24
C CYS A 142 -3.98 -0.40 -4.66
N PRO A 143 -2.66 -0.15 -4.80
CA PRO A 143 -1.71 -1.16 -5.27
C PRO A 143 -1.57 -2.35 -4.33
N ALA A 144 -1.75 -2.14 -3.02
CA ALA A 144 -1.75 -3.23 -2.04
C ALA A 144 -2.93 -4.21 -2.26
N ILE A 145 -4.10 -3.71 -2.66
CA ILE A 145 -5.25 -4.56 -2.98
C ILE A 145 -5.06 -5.27 -4.31
N VAL A 146 -4.54 -4.59 -5.34
CA VAL A 146 -4.19 -5.23 -6.61
C VAL A 146 -3.26 -6.43 -6.37
N ARG A 147 -2.21 -6.23 -5.57
CA ARG A 147 -1.25 -7.29 -5.22
C ARG A 147 -1.89 -8.39 -4.37
N LEU A 148 -2.76 -8.03 -3.42
CA LEU A 148 -3.53 -9.01 -2.64
C LEU A 148 -4.37 -9.93 -3.54
N ILE A 149 -5.08 -9.35 -4.51
CA ILE A 149 -5.87 -10.10 -5.49
C ILE A 149 -4.96 -11.01 -6.32
N GLN A 150 -3.83 -10.51 -6.85
CA GLN A 150 -2.89 -11.33 -7.61
C GLN A 150 -2.41 -12.57 -6.85
N ILE A 151 -2.15 -12.45 -5.53
CA ILE A 151 -1.53 -13.52 -4.75
C ILE A 151 -2.51 -14.47 -4.06
N ARG A 152 -3.69 -13.98 -3.65
CA ARG A 152 -4.65 -14.71 -2.82
C ARG A 152 -5.98 -14.99 -3.52
N TYR A 153 -6.39 -14.13 -4.47
CA TYR A 153 -7.66 -14.27 -5.20
C TYR A 153 -7.42 -14.20 -6.72
N PRO A 154 -6.57 -15.08 -7.28
CA PRO A 154 -6.12 -14.97 -8.67
C PRO A 154 -7.28 -15.00 -9.69
N SER A 155 -8.38 -15.70 -9.35
CA SER A 155 -9.65 -15.74 -10.11
C SER A 155 -10.23 -14.34 -10.37
N LEU A 156 -10.08 -13.41 -9.41
CA LEU A 156 -10.61 -12.05 -9.47
C LEU A 156 -9.69 -11.06 -10.19
N THR A 157 -8.55 -11.49 -10.74
CA THR A 157 -7.67 -10.58 -11.49
C THR A 157 -8.32 -10.06 -12.79
N GLU A 158 -9.26 -10.81 -13.37
CA GLU A 158 -10.01 -10.39 -14.56
C GLU A 158 -11.03 -9.28 -14.26
N ASN A 159 -11.46 -9.15 -13.00
CA ASN A 159 -12.34 -8.09 -12.54
C ASN A 159 -11.61 -6.74 -12.36
N LEU A 160 -10.27 -6.73 -12.31
CA LEU A 160 -9.49 -5.51 -12.11
C LEU A 160 -9.57 -4.60 -13.33
N ILE A 161 -9.93 -3.34 -13.08
CA ILE A 161 -10.06 -2.33 -14.12
C ILE A 161 -8.70 -2.01 -14.74
N ARG A 162 -8.62 -2.03 -16.07
CA ARG A 162 -7.39 -1.75 -16.81
C ARG A 162 -7.16 -0.25 -17.00
N ARG A 163 -7.05 0.48 -15.89
CA ARG A 163 -6.75 1.92 -15.86
C ARG A 163 -5.66 2.23 -14.84
N LYS A 164 -4.80 3.17 -15.21
CA LYS A 164 -3.73 3.71 -14.35
C LYS A 164 -4.29 4.55 -13.21
N ALA A 165 -3.46 4.79 -12.20
CA ALA A 165 -3.85 5.49 -10.99
C ALA A 165 -3.80 7.02 -11.17
N PRO A 166 -4.40 7.81 -10.26
CA PRO A 166 -4.40 9.27 -10.35
C PRO A 166 -3.00 9.90 -10.47
N HIS A 167 -1.96 9.31 -9.88
CA HIS A 167 -0.60 9.84 -10.02
C HIS A 167 -0.08 9.84 -11.46
N ASP A 168 -0.49 8.86 -12.28
CA ASP A 168 -0.12 8.79 -13.69
C ASP A 168 -0.90 9.85 -14.49
N LEU A 169 -2.18 10.06 -14.15
CA LEU A 169 -2.97 11.16 -14.70
C LEU A 169 -2.28 12.50 -14.41
N GLY A 170 -1.97 12.77 -13.14
CA GLY A 170 -1.34 14.00 -12.71
C GLY A 170 0.02 14.23 -13.39
N ALA A 171 0.82 13.17 -13.54
CA ALA A 171 2.12 13.24 -14.22
C ALA A 171 1.98 13.59 -15.71
N HIS A 172 1.14 12.86 -16.45
CA HIS A 172 0.89 13.15 -17.86
C HIS A 172 0.27 14.54 -18.06
N PHE A 173 -0.60 14.97 -17.14
CA PHE A 173 -1.19 16.29 -17.15
C PHE A 173 -0.13 17.39 -16.93
N ALA A 174 0.74 17.24 -15.93
CA ALA A 174 1.82 18.18 -15.65
C ALA A 174 2.78 18.31 -16.85
N ILE A 175 3.16 17.20 -17.49
CA ILE A 175 3.98 17.24 -18.71
C ILE A 175 3.28 18.01 -19.82
N SER A 176 1.99 17.77 -20.06
CA SER A 176 1.22 18.45 -21.10
C SER A 176 1.17 19.97 -20.86
N GLU A 177 0.90 20.40 -19.63
CA GLU A 177 0.84 21.82 -19.28
C GLU A 177 2.21 22.51 -19.41
N LEU A 178 3.29 21.85 -19.01
CA LEU A 178 4.65 22.40 -19.13
C LEU A 178 5.12 22.47 -20.59
N LYS A 179 4.79 21.48 -21.41
CA LYS A 179 5.11 21.52 -22.85
C LYS A 179 4.43 22.69 -23.56
N LYS A 180 3.20 23.05 -23.17
CA LYS A 180 2.51 24.26 -23.69
C LYS A 180 3.24 25.55 -23.32
N GLN A 181 4.01 25.54 -22.24
CA GLN A 181 4.86 26.65 -21.81
C GLN A 181 6.26 26.60 -22.42
N GLY A 182 6.53 25.67 -23.35
CA GLY A 182 7.80 25.54 -24.04
C GLY A 182 8.84 24.64 -23.35
N ALA A 183 8.44 23.89 -22.31
CA ALA A 183 9.34 22.91 -21.69
C ALA A 183 9.60 21.72 -22.62
N LYS A 184 10.85 21.25 -22.66
CA LYS A 184 11.18 19.95 -23.26
C LYS A 184 11.01 18.84 -22.23
N GLU A 185 10.68 17.63 -22.66
CA GLU A 185 10.33 16.53 -21.74
C GLU A 185 11.51 16.12 -20.87
N GLU A 186 12.72 16.08 -21.45
CA GLU A 186 13.98 15.78 -20.77
C GLU A 186 14.38 16.82 -19.71
N GLU A 187 13.79 18.02 -19.74
CA GLU A 187 14.03 19.07 -18.74
C GLU A 187 13.09 18.95 -17.53
N ILE A 188 12.08 18.08 -17.59
CA ILE A 188 11.03 17.90 -16.58
C ILE A 188 11.38 16.74 -15.67
N GLY A 189 11.54 17.02 -14.38
CA GLY A 189 11.66 16.02 -13.33
C GLY A 189 10.38 15.91 -12.52
N LEU A 190 9.77 14.74 -12.52
CA LEU A 190 8.52 14.43 -11.83
C LEU A 190 8.77 13.68 -10.51
N PHE A 191 8.42 14.31 -9.39
CA PHE A 191 8.62 13.73 -8.06
C PHE A 191 7.28 13.50 -7.36
N TYR A 192 6.90 12.23 -7.19
CA TYR A 192 5.62 11.88 -6.58
C TYR A 192 5.72 11.65 -5.08
N VAL A 193 4.87 12.36 -4.34
CA VAL A 193 4.74 12.30 -2.89
C VAL A 193 3.64 11.32 -2.53
N THR A 194 3.99 10.21 -1.88
CA THR A 194 3.05 9.12 -1.63
C THR A 194 2.71 8.93 -0.15
N PRO A 195 1.42 8.73 0.21
CA PRO A 195 1.01 8.32 1.54
C PRO A 195 1.21 6.81 1.80
N CYS A 196 1.69 6.06 0.79
CA CYS A 196 1.65 4.60 0.76
C CYS A 196 2.97 4.00 0.27
N ASN A 197 3.46 2.98 0.96
CA ASN A 197 4.65 2.21 0.61
C ASN A 197 4.40 1.23 -0.57
N ALA A 198 3.22 0.61 -0.70
CA ALA A 198 2.91 -0.19 -1.91
C ALA A 198 2.96 0.62 -3.20
N LYS A 199 2.72 1.92 -3.13
CA LYS A 199 2.85 2.83 -4.28
C LYS A 199 4.31 3.08 -4.65
N ILE A 200 5.23 3.06 -3.68
CA ILE A 200 6.68 3.08 -3.92
C ILE A 200 7.08 1.85 -4.74
N SER A 201 6.60 0.68 -4.30
CA SER A 201 6.86 -0.56 -5.01
C SER A 201 6.19 -0.60 -6.38
N SER A 202 5.01 0.00 -6.58
CA SER A 202 4.34 0.03 -7.88
C SER A 202 4.96 1.01 -8.87
N VAL A 203 5.70 2.02 -8.40
CA VAL A 203 6.46 2.90 -9.30
C VAL A 203 7.77 2.21 -9.71
N LYS A 204 8.49 1.60 -8.76
CA LYS A 204 9.76 0.90 -9.04
C LYS A 204 9.58 -0.44 -9.76
N SER A 205 8.44 -1.09 -9.55
CA SER A 205 8.05 -2.35 -10.22
C SER A 205 6.53 -2.31 -10.52
N PRO A 206 6.14 -1.66 -11.63
CA PRO A 206 4.74 -1.49 -12.00
C PRO A 206 3.99 -2.79 -12.27
N VAL A 207 2.66 -2.73 -12.10
CA VAL A 207 1.73 -3.84 -12.35
C VAL A 207 0.72 -3.37 -13.38
N GLY A 208 0.73 -3.97 -14.57
CA GLY A 208 -0.07 -3.52 -15.71
C GLY A 208 0.57 -2.35 -16.47
N GLU A 209 1.86 -2.08 -16.26
CA GLU A 209 2.61 -1.04 -17.00
C GLU A 209 4.05 -1.52 -17.19
N LYS A 210 4.74 -1.01 -18.22
CA LYS A 210 6.16 -1.32 -18.49
C LYS A 210 7.10 -0.57 -17.55
N GLU A 211 6.90 0.74 -17.45
CA GLU A 211 7.75 1.65 -16.69
C GLU A 211 6.88 2.73 -16.05
N SER A 212 7.35 3.32 -14.96
CA SER A 212 6.68 4.46 -14.33
C SER A 212 7.16 5.77 -14.94
N ILE A 213 6.25 6.74 -15.02
CA ILE A 213 6.52 8.06 -15.56
C ILE A 213 7.20 9.03 -14.57
N VAL A 214 7.29 8.66 -13.28
CA VAL A 214 7.86 9.55 -12.27
C VAL A 214 9.36 9.26 -12.06
N ASP A 215 10.16 10.31 -11.96
CA ASP A 215 11.62 10.24 -11.78
C ASP A 215 12.05 9.97 -10.34
N GLY A 216 11.18 10.27 -9.38
CA GLY A 216 11.48 10.07 -7.97
C GLY A 216 10.24 9.99 -7.09
N ILE A 217 10.44 9.40 -5.92
CA ILE A 217 9.40 9.19 -4.92
C ILE A 217 9.81 9.79 -3.58
N ILE A 218 8.85 10.47 -2.96
CA ILE A 218 9.05 11.16 -1.68
C ILE A 218 8.03 10.62 -0.67
N ASN A 219 8.48 10.28 0.54
CA ASN A 219 7.57 9.88 1.60
C ASN A 219 6.78 11.11 2.09
N MET A 220 5.47 10.96 2.20
CA MET A 220 4.59 12.08 2.54
C MET A 220 4.89 12.69 3.91
N ASN A 221 5.16 11.88 4.93
CA ASN A 221 5.56 12.37 6.25
C ASN A 221 6.87 13.19 6.21
N ALA A 222 7.84 12.77 5.40
CA ALA A 222 9.11 13.48 5.25
C ALA A 222 8.90 14.86 4.61
N LEU A 223 8.09 14.93 3.54
CA LEU A 223 7.76 16.22 2.92
C LEU A 223 6.87 17.09 3.82
N TYR A 224 5.88 16.50 4.49
CA TYR A 224 5.04 17.21 5.46
C TYR A 224 5.88 17.91 6.53
N ASN A 225 6.84 17.21 7.13
CA ASN A 225 7.74 17.80 8.11
C ASN A 225 8.61 18.93 7.54
N LYS A 226 9.02 18.85 6.27
CA LYS A 226 9.75 19.93 5.59
C LYS A 226 8.86 21.14 5.33
N VAL A 227 7.63 20.92 4.86
CA VAL A 227 6.64 21.98 4.62
C VAL A 227 6.30 22.68 5.94
N MET A 228 6.03 21.94 7.01
CA MET A 228 5.76 22.51 8.34
C MET A 228 6.90 23.37 8.88
N LYS A 229 8.15 23.07 8.51
CA LYS A 229 9.33 23.90 8.85
C LYS A 229 9.50 25.12 7.94
N ALA A 230 9.04 25.03 6.70
CA ALA A 230 9.22 26.07 5.69
C ALA A 230 8.06 27.08 5.61
N ILE A 231 6.87 26.69 6.08
CA ILE A 231 5.65 27.47 6.00
C ILE A 231 5.79 28.78 6.77
N ASP A 232 5.50 29.89 6.09
CA ASP A 232 5.44 31.21 6.71
C ASP A 232 4.03 31.44 7.25
N THR A 233 3.95 32.03 8.45
CA THR A 233 2.67 32.40 9.07
C THR A 233 2.15 33.75 8.59
N LYS A 234 2.94 34.49 7.80
CA LYS A 234 2.54 35.74 7.13
C LYS A 234 1.77 35.47 5.83
N GLU A 235 1.38 36.54 5.14
CA GLU A 235 0.74 36.46 3.82
C GLU A 235 1.61 35.71 2.81
N ALA A 236 0.98 34.85 2.01
CA ALA A 236 1.62 34.06 0.97
C ALA A 236 1.18 34.56 -0.42
N PRO A 237 2.01 34.40 -1.46
CA PRO A 237 1.62 34.74 -2.83
C PRO A 237 0.40 33.91 -3.27
N ASP A 238 -0.45 34.49 -4.11
CA ASP A 238 -1.57 33.75 -4.69
C ASP A 238 -1.06 32.64 -5.62
N THR A 239 -1.43 31.39 -5.31
CA THR A 239 -1.11 30.19 -6.09
C THR A 239 -2.36 29.51 -6.65
N SER A 240 -3.51 30.21 -6.65
CA SER A 240 -4.81 29.70 -7.11
C SER A 240 -4.79 29.14 -8.54
N SER A 241 -3.97 29.72 -9.42
CA SER A 241 -3.77 29.25 -10.79
C SER A 241 -3.25 27.81 -10.87
N GLN A 242 -2.47 27.35 -9.88
CA GLN A 242 -1.90 25.99 -9.83
C GLN A 242 -2.93 24.91 -9.44
N ARG A 243 -4.15 25.32 -9.06
CA ARG A 243 -5.24 24.44 -8.61
C ARG A 243 -6.55 24.66 -9.37
N GLN A 244 -6.49 25.34 -10.51
CA GLN A 244 -7.66 25.66 -11.34
C GLN A 244 -8.41 24.43 -11.88
N ASN A 245 -7.72 23.30 -12.04
CA ASN A 245 -8.31 22.05 -12.54
C ASN A 245 -8.74 21.10 -11.42
N LEU A 246 -8.55 21.50 -10.15
CA LEU A 246 -8.97 20.71 -9.01
C LEU A 246 -10.48 20.80 -8.84
N THR A 247 -11.08 19.68 -8.46
CA THR A 247 -12.53 19.54 -8.38
C THR A 247 -12.92 18.95 -7.05
N ARG A 248 -14.18 19.13 -6.64
CA ARG A 248 -14.75 18.45 -5.47
C ARG A 248 -14.54 16.93 -5.54
N ASP A 249 -14.76 16.34 -6.71
CA ASP A 249 -14.59 14.90 -6.93
C ASP A 249 -13.12 14.50 -6.76
N GLY A 250 -12.19 15.35 -7.22
CA GLY A 250 -10.75 15.11 -7.13
C GLY A 250 -10.24 15.14 -5.70
N ILE A 251 -10.63 16.15 -4.93
CA ILE A 251 -10.24 16.29 -3.52
C ILE A 251 -10.68 15.08 -2.69
N LEU A 252 -11.84 14.51 -3.01
CA LEU A 252 -12.42 13.39 -2.27
C LEU A 252 -12.05 12.01 -2.85
N TRP A 253 -11.33 11.96 -3.98
CA TRP A 253 -11.04 10.71 -4.69
C TRP A 253 -10.24 9.70 -3.86
N SER A 254 -9.31 10.23 -3.07
CA SER A 254 -8.41 9.47 -2.20
C SER A 254 -9.05 8.99 -0.89
N LEU A 255 -10.30 9.39 -0.63
CA LEU A 255 -11.09 8.99 0.54
C LEU A 255 -12.00 7.80 0.22
N THR A 256 -12.55 7.18 1.26
CA THR A 256 -13.51 6.08 1.13
C THR A 256 -14.78 6.58 0.43
N ARG A 257 -15.28 5.79 -0.54
CA ARG A 257 -16.34 6.17 -1.49
C ARG A 257 -15.91 7.26 -2.48
N GLY A 258 -14.62 7.56 -2.57
CA GLY A 258 -14.06 8.49 -3.56
C GLY A 258 -14.33 8.08 -5.00
N GLU A 259 -14.37 6.78 -5.27
CA GLU A 259 -14.62 6.21 -6.59
C GLU A 259 -16.04 5.65 -6.72
N ALA A 260 -16.48 4.81 -5.77
CA ALA A 260 -17.70 4.01 -5.87
C ALA A 260 -18.95 4.86 -6.13
N ARG A 261 -19.00 6.11 -5.64
CA ARG A 261 -20.12 7.03 -5.87
C ARG A 261 -20.29 7.47 -7.34
N HIS A 262 -19.34 7.17 -8.20
CA HIS A 262 -19.28 7.66 -9.58
C HIS A 262 -19.55 6.60 -10.64
N PHE A 263 -19.63 5.33 -10.26
CA PHE A 263 -19.68 4.19 -11.18
C PHE A 263 -20.82 3.27 -10.76
N GLY A 264 -21.63 2.78 -11.70
CA GLY A 264 -22.70 1.82 -11.43
C GLY A 264 -23.84 2.35 -10.54
N GLU A 265 -24.94 1.60 -10.49
CA GLU A 265 -26.01 1.84 -9.52
C GLU A 265 -25.76 1.03 -8.24
N ARG A 266 -25.20 -0.19 -8.40
CA ARG A 266 -24.91 -1.12 -7.32
C ARG A 266 -23.41 -1.15 -7.04
N SER A 267 -22.93 -0.11 -6.39
CA SER A 267 -21.50 0.06 -6.11
C SER A 267 -21.20 0.16 -4.63
N MET A 268 -20.05 -0.38 -4.25
CA MET A 268 -19.65 -0.48 -2.85
C MET A 268 -18.21 -0.02 -2.66
N ALA A 269 -17.93 0.58 -1.49
CA ALA A 269 -16.59 0.90 -1.05
C ALA A 269 -16.29 0.20 0.27
N ILE A 270 -15.12 -0.42 0.36
CA ILE A 270 -14.64 -1.13 1.54
C ILE A 270 -13.20 -0.73 1.79
N ASP A 271 -12.93 -0.28 3.00
CA ASP A 271 -11.61 0.08 3.47
C ASP A 271 -11.17 -0.79 4.65
N GLY A 272 -9.86 -0.80 4.91
CA GLY A 272 -9.23 -1.72 5.86
C GLY A 272 -9.01 -3.11 5.27
N ILE A 273 -7.74 -3.52 5.15
CA ILE A 273 -7.35 -4.73 4.41
C ILE A 273 -8.00 -6.02 4.94
N HIS A 274 -8.26 -6.13 6.24
CA HIS A 274 -8.95 -7.28 6.82
C HIS A 274 -10.44 -7.32 6.43
N ASN A 275 -11.10 -6.16 6.33
CA ASN A 275 -12.46 -6.08 5.82
C ASN A 275 -12.51 -6.46 4.34
N VAL A 276 -11.52 -5.99 3.57
CA VAL A 276 -11.38 -6.35 2.16
C VAL A 276 -11.17 -7.85 1.96
N ILE A 277 -10.28 -8.47 2.73
CA ILE A 277 -10.03 -9.94 2.69
C ILE A 277 -11.32 -10.71 2.92
N ARG A 278 -12.04 -10.42 4.02
CA ARG A 278 -13.30 -11.09 4.34
C ARG A 278 -14.35 -10.90 3.24
N PHE A 279 -14.37 -9.73 2.60
CA PHE A 279 -15.31 -9.49 1.50
C PHE A 279 -14.92 -10.23 0.23
N LEU A 280 -13.62 -10.26 -0.13
CA LEU A 280 -13.13 -10.96 -1.30
C LEU A 280 -13.35 -12.48 -1.19
N GLU A 281 -13.20 -13.06 0.00
CA GLU A 281 -13.54 -14.47 0.27
C GLU A 281 -15.01 -14.77 -0.03
N ARG A 282 -15.93 -13.92 0.44
CA ARG A 282 -17.36 -14.06 0.15
C ARG A 282 -17.68 -13.83 -1.33
N LEU A 283 -16.94 -12.93 -1.98
CA LEU A 283 -17.11 -12.66 -3.41
C LEU A 283 -16.67 -13.87 -4.25
N GLU A 284 -15.56 -14.52 -3.91
CA GLU A 284 -15.08 -15.71 -4.60
C GLU A 284 -15.98 -16.93 -4.37
N ASN A 285 -16.62 -17.02 -3.19
CA ASN A 285 -17.61 -18.06 -2.87
C ASN A 285 -19.03 -17.75 -3.41
N GLU A 286 -19.19 -16.73 -4.25
CA GLU A 286 -20.48 -16.31 -4.83
C GLU A 286 -21.57 -15.96 -3.77
N GLU A 287 -21.15 -15.57 -2.55
CA GLU A 287 -22.05 -15.18 -1.45
C GLU A 287 -22.41 -13.69 -1.45
N VAL A 288 -21.95 -12.95 -2.46
CA VAL A 288 -22.15 -11.51 -2.60
C VAL A 288 -23.14 -11.27 -3.75
N PRO A 289 -24.16 -10.41 -3.56
CA PRO A 289 -25.10 -10.14 -4.64
C PRO A 289 -24.41 -9.39 -5.80
N ASN A 290 -25.02 -9.41 -6.98
CA ASN A 290 -24.46 -8.72 -8.16
C ASN A 290 -24.16 -7.24 -7.89
N LEU A 291 -22.89 -6.85 -8.06
CA LEU A 291 -22.39 -5.48 -7.93
C LEU A 291 -21.81 -5.01 -9.26
N ASP A 292 -21.91 -3.71 -9.53
CA ASP A 292 -21.37 -3.09 -10.74
C ASP A 292 -19.89 -2.73 -10.58
N PHE A 293 -19.55 -2.12 -9.44
CA PHE A 293 -18.23 -1.59 -9.16
C PHE A 293 -17.86 -1.75 -7.69
N LEU A 294 -16.59 -2.06 -7.43
CA LEU A 294 -16.05 -2.26 -6.11
C LEU A 294 -14.80 -1.41 -5.89
N GLU A 295 -14.88 -0.47 -4.95
CA GLU A 295 -13.76 0.31 -4.45
C GLU A 295 -13.16 -0.39 -3.22
N LEU A 296 -11.95 -0.91 -3.34
CA LEU A 296 -11.26 -1.61 -2.26
C LEU A 296 -9.99 -0.87 -1.83
N ARG A 297 -9.79 -0.71 -0.53
CA ARG A 297 -8.69 0.05 0.06
C ARG A 297 -8.07 -0.67 1.24
N ALA A 298 -6.74 -0.75 1.26
CA ALA A 298 -6.02 -1.46 2.32
C ALA A 298 -6.04 -0.73 3.68
N CYS A 299 -6.11 0.60 3.69
CA CYS A 299 -6.06 1.40 4.91
C CYS A 299 -7.46 1.91 5.30
N ASP A 300 -7.77 1.99 6.59
CA ASP A 300 -9.05 2.58 7.06
C ASP A 300 -9.09 4.07 6.74
N GLN A 301 -10.24 4.59 6.30
CA GLN A 301 -10.37 5.93 5.72
C GLN A 301 -9.52 6.11 4.44
N SER A 302 -9.25 5.01 3.73
CA SER A 302 -8.50 5.02 2.49
C SER A 302 -7.11 5.66 2.63
N CYS A 303 -6.68 6.50 1.67
CA CYS A 303 -5.35 7.10 1.70
C CYS A 303 -5.15 8.06 2.89
N ALA A 304 -6.22 8.58 3.51
CA ALA A 304 -6.11 9.40 4.71
C ALA A 304 -5.60 8.60 5.93
N GLY A 305 -5.83 7.28 5.95
CA GLY A 305 -5.22 6.36 6.90
C GLY A 305 -3.96 5.67 6.39
N GLY A 306 -3.30 6.21 5.35
CA GLY A 306 -2.07 5.67 4.79
C GLY A 306 -0.92 5.58 5.81
N ILE A 307 0.01 4.66 5.60
CA ILE A 307 1.13 4.39 6.53
C ILE A 307 2.07 5.58 6.67
N MET A 308 2.25 6.38 5.61
CA MET A 308 3.14 7.55 5.57
C MET A 308 2.44 8.87 5.96
N MET A 309 1.24 8.79 6.54
CA MET A 309 0.51 9.98 7.02
C MET A 309 1.04 10.42 8.39
N THR A 310 1.12 11.73 8.61
CA THR A 310 1.45 12.34 9.92
C THR A 310 0.19 12.79 10.65
N GLY A 311 -0.83 13.24 9.90
CA GLY A 311 -2.10 13.69 10.46
C GLY A 311 -2.97 12.55 10.98
N ASN A 312 -3.88 12.86 11.91
CA ASN A 312 -4.95 11.94 12.28
C ASN A 312 -5.88 11.73 11.07
N ARG A 313 -6.17 10.47 10.74
CA ARG A 313 -6.98 10.10 9.57
C ARG A 313 -8.38 10.71 9.56
N PHE A 314 -9.05 10.77 10.71
CA PHE A 314 -10.42 11.30 10.79
C PHE A 314 -10.44 12.82 10.62
N LEU A 315 -9.48 13.52 11.24
CA LEU A 315 -9.32 14.96 11.02
C LEU A 315 -8.94 15.27 9.57
N THR A 316 -8.11 14.43 8.95
CA THR A 316 -7.73 14.57 7.54
C THR A 316 -8.95 14.43 6.62
N VAL A 317 -9.81 13.44 6.88
CA VAL A 317 -11.08 13.25 6.15
C VAL A 317 -11.98 14.47 6.28
N GLU A 318 -12.26 14.90 7.51
CA GLU A 318 -13.16 16.03 7.79
C GLU A 318 -12.70 17.32 7.08
N ARG A 319 -11.39 17.62 7.12
CA ARG A 319 -10.81 18.79 6.46
C ARG A 319 -10.91 18.71 4.95
N LEU A 320 -10.71 17.53 4.36
CA LEU A 320 -10.87 17.34 2.92
C LEU A 320 -12.33 17.49 2.48
N GLU A 321 -13.28 16.97 3.26
CA GLU A 321 -14.71 17.14 2.99
C GLU A 321 -15.11 18.61 3.02
N ARG A 322 -14.62 19.39 4.01
CA ARG A 322 -14.82 20.83 4.05
C ARG A 322 -14.13 21.55 2.91
N ARG A 323 -12.88 21.20 2.61
CA ARG A 323 -12.12 21.75 1.48
C ARG A 323 -12.89 21.56 0.17
N ALA A 324 -13.41 20.36 -0.08
CA ALA A 324 -14.11 20.00 -1.31
C ALA A 324 -15.41 20.79 -1.54
N ARG A 325 -16.03 21.36 -0.50
CA ARG A 325 -17.23 22.22 -0.63
C ARG A 325 -16.92 23.52 -1.38
N ARG A 326 -15.69 24.02 -1.29
CA ARG A 326 -15.23 25.26 -1.95
C ARG A 326 -14.94 25.08 -3.46
N TYR A 327 -14.87 23.84 -3.94
CA TYR A 327 -14.51 23.53 -5.33
C TYR A 327 -15.73 23.07 -6.14
N ALA A 328 -15.70 23.36 -7.43
CA ALA A 328 -16.71 22.91 -8.37
C ALA A 328 -16.67 21.38 -8.57
N PRO A 329 -17.81 20.71 -8.82
CA PRO A 329 -17.83 19.30 -9.20
C PRO A 329 -17.21 19.10 -10.59
N ALA A 330 -16.65 17.91 -10.85
CA ALA A 330 -15.85 17.69 -12.05
C ALA A 330 -16.66 17.80 -13.36
N TRP A 331 -17.97 17.63 -13.32
CA TRP A 331 -18.82 17.79 -14.50
C TRP A 331 -18.89 19.24 -15.01
N LYS A 332 -18.72 20.25 -14.15
CA LYS A 332 -18.71 21.66 -14.55
C LYS A 332 -17.44 22.07 -15.30
N LEU A 333 -16.36 21.32 -15.11
CA LEU A 333 -15.07 21.57 -15.75
C LEU A 333 -14.88 20.73 -17.03
N GLN A 334 -15.92 20.03 -17.50
CA GLN A 334 -15.85 19.17 -18.69
C GLN A 334 -15.64 19.93 -20.02
N ASN A 335 -15.85 21.25 -20.04
CA ASN A 335 -15.72 22.07 -21.26
C ASN A 335 -14.45 22.93 -21.30
N THR A 336 -13.52 22.76 -20.34
CA THR A 336 -12.24 23.47 -20.36
C THR A 336 -11.32 22.92 -21.46
N GLN A 337 -10.34 23.72 -21.89
CA GLN A 337 -9.36 23.33 -22.92
C GLN A 337 -8.59 22.05 -22.52
N ALA A 338 -8.33 21.86 -21.23
CA ALA A 338 -7.74 20.65 -20.66
C ALA A 338 -8.57 19.37 -20.92
N VAL A 339 -9.91 19.47 -21.04
CA VAL A 339 -10.79 18.34 -21.35
C VAL A 339 -10.96 18.13 -22.86
N LYS A 340 -10.76 19.16 -23.68
CA LYS A 340 -10.74 19.02 -25.15
C LYS A 340 -9.57 18.16 -25.64
N GLU A 341 -8.45 18.18 -24.92
CA GLU A 341 -7.28 17.30 -25.14
C GLU A 341 -7.39 15.93 -24.42
N SER A 342 -8.55 15.63 -23.82
CA SER A 342 -8.72 14.42 -23.00
C SER A 342 -8.52 13.09 -23.73
N LYS A 343 -8.57 13.06 -25.06
CA LYS A 343 -8.40 11.82 -25.84
C LYS A 343 -7.00 11.25 -25.70
N GLU A 344 -5.97 12.10 -25.77
CA GLU A 344 -4.57 11.66 -25.64
C GLU A 344 -4.28 11.18 -24.21
N LEU A 345 -4.70 11.95 -23.21
CA LEU A 345 -4.56 11.57 -21.80
C LEU A 345 -5.31 10.26 -21.48
N LYS A 346 -6.54 10.08 -21.98
CA LYS A 346 -7.28 8.82 -21.79
C LYS A 346 -6.53 7.61 -22.34
N GLN A 347 -5.88 7.75 -23.50
CA GLN A 347 -5.10 6.67 -24.11
C GLN A 347 -3.89 6.31 -23.23
N LYS A 348 -3.20 7.31 -22.68
CA LYS A 348 -2.06 7.11 -21.77
C LYS A 348 -2.45 6.48 -20.43
N LEU A 349 -3.73 6.56 -20.05
CA LEU A 349 -4.26 5.95 -18.82
C LEU A 349 -4.70 4.49 -18.97
N ILE A 350 -4.60 3.89 -20.16
CA ILE A 350 -4.88 2.48 -20.34
C ILE A 350 -3.72 1.68 -19.75
N ALA A 351 -4.05 0.71 -18.90
CA ALA A 351 -3.09 -0.24 -18.33
C ALA A 351 -3.19 -1.60 -19.06
N ASP A 352 -2.10 -2.35 -19.06
CA ASP A 352 -2.05 -3.73 -19.53
C ASP A 352 -2.82 -4.67 -18.61
N GLN A 353 -3.00 -5.91 -19.04
CA GLN A 353 -3.65 -6.94 -18.23
C GLN A 353 -2.82 -7.24 -16.97
N ILE A 354 -3.51 -7.30 -15.83
CA ILE A 354 -2.92 -7.70 -14.55
C ILE A 354 -3.01 -9.23 -14.46
N ILE A 355 -1.85 -9.88 -14.32
CA ILE A 355 -1.73 -11.34 -14.36
C ILE A 355 -1.73 -11.91 -12.93
N PRO A 356 -2.40 -13.06 -12.68
CA PRO A 356 -2.27 -13.83 -11.45
C PRO A 356 -0.83 -14.11 -11.02
N LYS A 357 -0.57 -14.12 -9.72
CA LYS A 357 0.73 -14.47 -9.11
C LYS A 357 0.53 -15.23 -7.79
N PRO A 358 -0.07 -16.44 -7.82
CA PRO A 358 -0.46 -17.15 -6.60
C PRO A 358 0.76 -17.41 -5.69
N ALA A 359 0.74 -16.89 -4.47
CA ALA A 359 1.85 -17.01 -3.50
C ALA A 359 1.67 -18.16 -2.50
N PHE A 360 0.46 -18.69 -2.39
CA PHE A 360 0.12 -19.81 -1.50
C PHE A 360 0.28 -21.17 -2.20
N CYS A 361 0.96 -21.18 -3.35
CA CYS A 361 1.26 -22.39 -4.10
C CYS A 361 2.40 -23.16 -3.41
N LEU A 362 2.10 -24.35 -2.87
CA LEU A 362 3.09 -25.18 -2.16
C LEU A 362 4.07 -25.90 -3.11
N ASP A 363 3.68 -26.08 -4.37
CA ASP A 363 4.49 -26.66 -5.44
C ASP A 363 3.95 -26.20 -6.81
N PRO A 364 4.80 -25.86 -7.80
CA PRO A 364 4.32 -25.56 -9.16
C PRO A 364 3.61 -26.73 -9.82
N ASP A 365 3.97 -27.97 -9.45
CA ASP A 365 3.27 -29.16 -9.90
C ASP A 365 1.98 -29.38 -9.10
N ARG A 366 0.85 -29.53 -9.80
CA ARG A 366 -0.47 -29.59 -9.18
C ARG A 366 -0.63 -30.81 -8.27
N GLU A 367 -0.10 -31.96 -8.67
CA GLU A 367 -0.21 -33.20 -7.90
C GLU A 367 0.60 -33.09 -6.60
N ARG A 368 1.85 -32.64 -6.70
CA ARG A 368 2.70 -32.38 -5.52
C ARG A 368 2.12 -31.29 -4.62
N ALA A 369 1.50 -30.26 -5.18
CA ALA A 369 0.82 -29.22 -4.40
C ALA A 369 -0.31 -29.83 -3.56
N LEU A 370 -1.16 -30.67 -4.17
CA LEU A 370 -2.25 -31.37 -3.47
C LEU A 370 -1.71 -32.32 -2.38
N GLU A 371 -0.64 -33.05 -2.65
CA GLU A 371 0.03 -33.89 -1.65
C GLU A 371 0.53 -33.06 -0.46
N LYS A 372 1.21 -31.93 -0.71
CA LYS A 372 1.69 -31.03 0.34
C LYS A 372 0.53 -30.41 1.12
N MET A 373 -0.57 -30.04 0.46
CA MET A 373 -1.78 -29.52 1.13
C MET A 373 -2.38 -30.56 2.07
N ASN A 374 -2.57 -31.80 1.59
CA ASN A 374 -3.07 -32.91 2.40
C ASN A 374 -2.13 -33.21 3.59
N ARG A 375 -0.82 -33.14 3.36
CA ARG A 375 0.17 -33.31 4.43
C ARG A 375 0.11 -32.18 5.45
N ALA A 376 -0.07 -30.93 5.03
CA ALA A 376 -0.21 -29.80 5.93
C ALA A 376 -1.47 -29.95 6.81
N GLN A 377 -2.60 -30.36 6.23
CA GLN A 377 -3.82 -30.67 6.98
C GLN A 377 -3.60 -31.77 8.03
N ARG A 378 -2.87 -32.84 7.69
CA ARG A 378 -2.52 -33.88 8.66
C ARG A 378 -1.63 -33.35 9.78
N ILE A 379 -0.65 -32.49 9.47
CA ILE A 379 0.23 -31.87 10.47
C ILE A 379 -0.58 -31.01 11.43
N ILE A 380 -1.58 -30.27 10.94
CA ILE A 380 -2.44 -29.42 11.76
C ILE A 380 -3.18 -30.21 12.83
N CYS A 381 -3.58 -31.45 12.56
CA CYS A 381 -4.20 -32.32 13.57
C CYS A 381 -3.32 -32.60 14.79
N PHE A 382 -1.99 -32.46 14.65
CA PHE A 382 -1.05 -32.58 15.75
C PHE A 382 -0.70 -31.23 16.39
N LEU A 383 -0.99 -30.11 15.72
CA LEU A 383 -0.74 -28.80 16.26
C LEU A 383 -1.87 -28.39 17.23
N PRO A 384 -1.56 -27.57 18.25
CA PRO A 384 -2.52 -27.27 19.31
C PRO A 384 -3.67 -26.33 18.87
N GLY A 385 -3.58 -25.67 17.71
CA GLY A 385 -4.62 -24.76 17.23
C GLY A 385 -4.79 -23.45 18.04
N ILE A 386 -3.81 -23.11 18.89
CA ILE A 386 -3.86 -21.93 19.78
C ILE A 386 -3.47 -20.64 19.04
N ASP A 387 -2.73 -20.74 17.94
CA ASP A 387 -2.24 -19.59 17.16
C ASP A 387 -1.43 -18.56 17.97
N CYS A 388 -0.66 -19.05 18.95
CA CYS A 388 0.10 -18.21 19.88
C CYS A 388 1.27 -17.41 19.26
N GLY A 389 1.81 -17.88 18.12
CA GLY A 389 2.99 -17.31 17.47
C GLY A 389 4.35 -17.68 18.07
N ALA A 390 4.40 -18.55 19.09
CA ALA A 390 5.62 -18.89 19.83
C ALA A 390 6.68 -19.66 19.01
N CYS A 391 6.30 -20.26 17.89
CA CYS A 391 7.20 -20.91 16.94
C CYS A 391 7.79 -19.95 15.88
N GLY A 392 7.43 -18.66 15.94
CA GLY A 392 7.81 -17.65 14.95
C GLY A 392 7.01 -17.69 13.64
N ALA A 393 5.95 -18.51 13.56
CA ALA A 393 4.94 -18.45 12.51
C ALA A 393 3.67 -17.77 13.04
N PRO A 394 2.88 -17.07 12.20
CA PRO A 394 1.72 -16.29 12.68
C PRO A 394 0.59 -17.15 13.26
N ASN A 395 0.41 -18.38 12.79
CA ASN A 395 -0.61 -19.31 13.25
C ASN A 395 -0.18 -20.77 12.98
N CYS A 396 -0.96 -21.74 13.46
CA CYS A 396 -0.68 -23.17 13.30
C CYS A 396 -0.72 -23.61 11.82
N GLN A 397 -1.61 -23.06 11.00
CA GLN A 397 -1.69 -23.32 9.57
C GLN A 397 -0.39 -22.90 8.86
N ALA A 398 0.08 -21.68 9.10
CA ALA A 398 1.31 -21.14 8.54
C ALA A 398 2.54 -21.96 8.96
N LEU A 399 2.58 -22.43 10.21
CA LEU A 399 3.64 -23.34 10.65
C LEU A 399 3.58 -24.68 9.88
N ALA A 400 2.40 -25.26 9.70
CA ALA A 400 2.24 -26.51 8.95
C ALA A 400 2.66 -26.36 7.48
N GLU A 401 2.35 -25.22 6.85
CA GLU A 401 2.84 -24.86 5.51
C GLU A 401 4.36 -24.78 5.47
N ASP A 402 4.98 -24.09 6.44
CA ASP A 402 6.43 -24.01 6.54
C ASP A 402 7.07 -25.42 6.72
N MET A 403 6.41 -26.33 7.44
CA MET A 403 6.91 -27.72 7.59
C MET A 403 6.87 -28.51 6.28
N VAL A 404 5.80 -28.41 5.50
CA VAL A 404 5.71 -29.12 4.20
C VAL A 404 6.57 -28.47 3.12
N SER A 405 6.90 -27.18 3.28
CA SER A 405 7.89 -26.47 2.48
C SER A 405 9.33 -26.71 2.94
N GLY A 406 9.56 -27.43 4.04
CA GLY A 406 10.88 -27.78 4.55
C GLY A 406 11.62 -26.67 5.31
N THR A 407 10.93 -25.56 5.63
CA THR A 407 11.49 -24.42 6.36
C THR A 407 11.22 -24.46 7.87
N ALA A 408 10.36 -25.37 8.33
CA ALA A 408 10.08 -25.61 9.74
C ALA A 408 10.03 -27.10 10.09
N LYS A 409 10.02 -27.42 11.39
CA LYS A 409 9.90 -28.78 11.93
C LYS A 409 8.81 -28.86 13.00
N MET A 410 8.32 -30.07 13.26
CA MET A 410 7.38 -30.31 14.38
C MET A 410 7.96 -29.85 15.73
N SER A 411 9.28 -29.98 15.90
CA SER A 411 10.00 -29.49 17.08
C SER A 411 10.04 -27.98 17.23
N ASP A 412 9.59 -27.20 16.25
CA ASP A 412 9.52 -25.74 16.39
C ASP A 412 8.27 -25.31 17.19
N CYS A 413 7.26 -26.17 17.31
CA CYS A 413 6.09 -25.91 18.15
C CYS A 413 6.45 -26.11 19.63
N VAL A 414 6.43 -25.04 20.42
CA VAL A 414 6.77 -25.06 21.85
C VAL A 414 5.88 -26.00 22.67
N PHE A 415 4.60 -26.13 22.32
CA PHE A 415 3.68 -27.02 23.01
C PHE A 415 3.96 -28.49 22.71
N LEU A 416 4.31 -28.82 21.46
CA LEU A 416 4.72 -30.18 21.11
C LEU A 416 6.02 -30.57 21.80
N GLN A 417 6.96 -29.63 21.91
CA GLN A 417 8.17 -29.84 22.68
C GLN A 417 7.85 -30.15 24.15
N GLN A 418 6.98 -29.37 24.79
CA GLN A 418 6.58 -29.61 26.17
C GLN A 418 5.89 -30.97 26.36
N MET A 419 5.04 -31.39 25.42
CA MET A 419 4.45 -32.74 25.46
C MET A 419 5.54 -33.82 25.34
N TRP A 420 6.48 -33.66 24.42
CA TRP A 420 7.58 -34.60 24.25
C TRP A 420 8.54 -34.64 25.43
N GLU A 421 8.72 -33.54 26.15
CA GLU A 421 9.49 -33.51 27.40
C GLU A 421 8.81 -34.37 28.47
N ASN A 422 7.51 -34.19 28.66
CA ASN A 422 6.71 -34.99 29.60
C ASN A 422 6.72 -36.48 29.24
N GLU A 423 6.78 -36.82 27.95
CA GLU A 423 6.89 -38.19 27.45
C GLU A 423 8.33 -38.73 27.44
N GLY A 424 9.33 -37.94 27.84
CA GLY A 424 10.75 -38.34 27.83
C GLY A 424 11.37 -38.46 26.42
N LYS A 425 10.71 -37.95 25.38
CA LYS A 425 11.18 -38.00 23.98
C LYS A 425 12.19 -36.90 23.63
N ILE A 426 12.28 -35.84 24.43
CA ILE A 426 13.24 -34.75 24.28
C ILE A 426 13.75 -34.32 25.66
N SER A 427 15.04 -34.00 25.77
CA SER A 427 15.59 -33.43 27.01
C SER A 427 15.25 -31.96 27.14
N THR A 428 15.10 -31.49 28.39
CA THR A 428 14.87 -30.07 28.71
C THR A 428 15.90 -29.14 28.06
N SER A 429 17.18 -29.55 28.07
CA SER A 429 18.27 -28.81 27.44
C SER A 429 18.14 -28.72 25.91
N LYS A 430 17.54 -29.72 25.24
CA LYS A 430 17.34 -29.70 23.80
C LYS A 430 16.11 -28.87 23.43
N ALA A 431 15.04 -28.93 24.22
CA ALA A 431 13.87 -28.09 23.99
C ALA A 431 14.19 -26.61 24.19
N PHE A 432 14.91 -26.26 25.26
CA PHE A 432 15.37 -24.89 25.51
C PHE A 432 16.22 -24.35 24.34
N ARG A 433 17.18 -25.13 23.85
CA ARG A 433 18.01 -24.77 22.67
C ARG A 433 17.19 -24.52 21.40
N ASN A 434 16.10 -25.27 21.17
CA ASN A 434 15.24 -25.03 20.02
C ASN A 434 14.52 -23.68 20.14
N VAL A 435 14.07 -23.32 21.34
CA VAL A 435 13.43 -22.04 21.63
C VAL A 435 14.45 -20.90 21.49
N GLU A 436 15.66 -21.03 22.05
CA GLU A 436 16.75 -20.06 21.86
C GLU A 436 17.12 -19.87 20.40
N LYS A 437 17.22 -20.96 19.61
CA LYS A 437 17.50 -20.86 18.18
C LYS A 437 16.46 -20.02 17.43
N LYS A 438 15.19 -20.05 17.88
CA LYS A 438 14.10 -19.29 17.26
C LYS A 438 14.10 -17.82 17.71
N TRP A 439 14.34 -17.57 18.99
CA TRP A 439 14.14 -16.25 19.63
C TRP A 439 15.41 -15.48 19.99
N GLY A 440 16.58 -16.10 19.89
CA GLY A 440 17.89 -15.59 20.29
C GLY A 440 18.36 -16.11 21.67
N GLU A 441 19.66 -16.36 21.81
CA GLU A 441 20.30 -17.00 22.97
C GLU A 441 20.16 -16.22 24.29
N GLN A 442 20.03 -14.89 24.25
CA GLN A 442 19.93 -14.06 25.46
C GLN A 442 18.51 -13.56 25.73
N ARG A 443 17.52 -14.01 24.96
CA ARG A 443 16.17 -13.44 24.96
C ARG A 443 15.41 -13.69 26.27
N PHE A 444 15.71 -14.77 26.96
CA PHE A 444 15.02 -15.22 28.17
C PHE A 444 15.69 -14.78 29.47
N GLN A 445 16.82 -14.06 29.38
CA GLN A 445 17.48 -13.47 30.55
C GLN A 445 16.72 -12.23 31.00
N ALA A 446 16.73 -11.96 32.31
CA ALA A 446 16.09 -10.78 32.87
C ALA A 446 16.80 -9.50 32.38
N ASP A 447 16.08 -8.62 31.68
CA ASP A 447 16.59 -7.35 31.18
C ASP A 447 15.64 -6.20 31.56
N CYS A 448 16.03 -5.41 32.56
CA CYS A 448 15.26 -4.23 32.97
C CYS A 448 15.30 -3.09 31.96
N ASN A 449 16.27 -3.10 31.04
CA ASN A 449 16.53 -2.10 30.01
C ASN A 449 16.07 -2.55 28.61
N LYS A 450 15.27 -3.62 28.53
CA LYS A 450 14.79 -4.20 27.28
C LYS A 450 14.25 -3.15 26.32
N ARG A 451 14.85 -3.10 25.13
CA ARG A 451 14.40 -2.22 24.04
C ARG A 451 12.93 -2.51 23.73
N GLY A 452 12.12 -1.46 23.66
CA GLY A 452 10.67 -1.58 23.42
C GLY A 452 9.81 -1.89 24.66
N LYS A 453 10.39 -2.00 25.87
CA LYS A 453 9.64 -2.24 27.12
C LYS A 453 8.47 -1.27 27.35
N ARG A 454 8.63 0.00 26.96
CA ARG A 454 7.57 1.02 27.08
C ARG A 454 6.36 0.78 26.16
N ASN A 455 6.49 -0.13 25.20
CA ASN A 455 5.46 -0.45 24.21
C ASN A 455 4.84 -1.85 24.47
N GLU A 456 5.13 -2.50 25.61
CA GLU A 456 4.42 -3.72 25.99
C GLU A 456 2.96 -3.36 26.35
N GLY A 457 1.99 -4.07 25.74
CA GLY A 457 0.56 -3.85 25.95
C GLY A 457 -0.11 -2.81 25.03
N PHE A 458 0.63 -2.25 24.06
CA PHE A 458 0.12 -1.32 23.05
C PHE A 458 -0.31 -1.98 21.74
#